data_AF-A0A349MFF9-F1
#
_entry.id   AF-A0A349MFF9-F1
#
_cell.length_a   1.000
_cell.length_b   1.000
_cell.length_c   1.000
_cell.angle_alpha   90.00
_cell.angle_beta   90.00
_cell.angle_gamma   90.00
#
_symmetry.space_group_name_H-M   'P 1'
#
loop_
_entity.id
_entity.type
_entity.pdbx_description
1 polymer ?
#
loop_
_entity_poly.entity_id
_entity_poly.type
_entity_poly.pdbx_seq_one_letter_code
_entity_poly.pdbx_strand_id
1 'polypeptide(L)'
;MHTITRYKPFLVVVMALTLAFWANLAQAVVQHGNYCGIDNNQWGNPPISAIDAACRNHDLCYMRPGGMGACVCDRILIADAKNIIQHCQDVENPAFLPCGKGFAELVVAAFALKPCQNNQFIAPGGHDGWFWPLGQGLFSH
;
A
#
# COMPACT_ATOMS: atom_id res chain seq x y z
N MET A 1 28.00 -47.30 -9.03
CA MET A 1 26.52 -47.28 -8.95
C MET A 1 26.12 -46.18 -7.97
N HIS A 2 25.82 -44.97 -8.44
CA HIS A 2 25.42 -43.84 -7.58
C HIS A 2 23.95 -43.47 -7.86
N THR A 3 23.16 -43.52 -6.78
CA THR A 3 21.71 -43.31 -6.68
C THR A 3 21.36 -41.82 -6.81
N ILE A 4 21.36 -41.28 -8.04
CA ILE A 4 21.10 -39.85 -8.32
C ILE A 4 19.60 -39.53 -8.54
N THR A 5 18.71 -40.53 -8.51
CA THR A 5 17.33 -40.38 -8.97
C THR A 5 16.28 -40.12 -7.87
N ARG A 6 16.62 -40.20 -6.58
CA ARG A 6 15.62 -40.17 -5.49
C ARG A 6 15.33 -38.80 -4.88
N TYR A 7 16.21 -37.81 -5.07
CA TYR A 7 16.11 -36.48 -4.45
C TYR A 7 15.45 -35.41 -5.34
N LYS A 8 15.27 -35.68 -6.64
CA LYS A 8 14.59 -34.76 -7.58
C LYS A 8 13.17 -34.35 -7.17
N PRO A 9 12.26 -35.25 -6.74
CA PRO A 9 10.90 -34.84 -6.41
C PRO A 9 10.86 -33.97 -5.14
N PHE A 10 11.73 -34.25 -4.16
CA PHE A 10 11.78 -33.50 -2.91
C PHE A 10 12.29 -32.07 -3.12
N LEU A 11 13.33 -31.90 -3.94
CA LEU A 11 13.91 -30.59 -4.26
C LEU A 11 12.95 -29.71 -5.07
N VAL A 12 12.17 -30.31 -5.98
CA VAL A 12 11.14 -29.60 -6.77
C VAL A 12 9.98 -29.14 -5.87
N VAL A 13 9.54 -29.96 -4.92
CA VAL A 13 8.48 -29.60 -3.97
C VAL A 13 8.93 -28.46 -3.05
N VAL A 14 10.15 -28.51 -2.51
CA VAL A 14 10.66 -27.42 -1.66
C VAL A 14 10.79 -26.10 -2.43
N MET A 15 11.29 -26.12 -3.68
CA MET A 15 11.38 -24.93 -4.53
C MET A 15 10.00 -24.36 -4.91
N ALA A 16 9.01 -25.23 -5.16
CA ALA A 16 7.65 -24.80 -5.45
C ALA A 16 6.96 -24.18 -4.21
N LEU A 17 7.19 -24.76 -3.04
CA LEU A 17 6.66 -24.25 -1.77
C LEU A 17 7.28 -22.89 -1.40
N THR A 18 8.58 -22.68 -1.63
CA THR A 18 9.20 -21.38 -1.38
C THR A 18 8.70 -20.31 -2.34
N LEU A 19 8.59 -20.60 -3.65
CA LEU A 19 8.01 -19.67 -4.63
C LEU A 19 6.56 -19.30 -4.32
N ALA A 20 5.73 -20.27 -3.93
CA ALA A 20 4.36 -20.02 -3.52
C ALA A 20 4.31 -19.16 -2.25
N PHE A 21 5.21 -19.38 -1.28
CA PHE A 21 5.26 -18.58 -0.06
C PHE A 21 5.61 -17.10 -0.34
N TRP A 22 6.55 -16.82 -1.24
CA TRP A 22 6.88 -15.45 -1.67
C TRP A 22 5.74 -14.80 -2.47
N ALA A 23 5.03 -15.54 -3.32
CA ALA A 23 3.88 -15.01 -4.06
C ALA A 23 2.71 -14.62 -3.14
N ASN A 24 2.47 -15.37 -2.06
CA ASN A 24 1.37 -15.09 -1.12
C ASN A 24 1.60 -13.85 -0.25
N LEU A 25 2.85 -13.44 0.01
CA LEU A 25 3.15 -12.25 0.81
C LEU A 25 2.89 -10.94 0.06
N ALA A 26 3.10 -10.91 -1.26
CA ALA A 26 2.84 -9.73 -2.08
C ALA A 26 1.33 -9.42 -2.21
N GLN A 27 0.47 -10.42 -2.01
CA GLN A 27 -0.98 -10.29 -2.10
C GLN A 27 -1.67 -9.96 -0.77
N ALA A 28 -0.92 -9.87 0.34
CA ALA A 28 -1.42 -9.31 1.59
C ALA A 28 -1.51 -7.77 1.49
N VAL A 29 -2.12 -7.28 0.41
CA VAL A 29 -2.54 -5.90 0.25
C VAL A 29 -3.69 -5.73 1.25
N VAL A 30 -3.40 -5.13 2.40
CA VAL A 30 -4.44 -4.82 3.38
C VAL A 30 -5.33 -3.76 2.74
N GLN A 31 -6.52 -4.18 2.29
CA GLN A 31 -7.58 -3.28 1.82
C GLN A 31 -8.46 -2.89 3.01
N HIS A 32 -8.84 -1.62 3.07
CA HIS A 32 -9.75 -1.10 4.10
C HIS A 32 -10.77 -0.16 3.48
N GLY A 33 -12.05 -0.50 3.63
CA GLY A 33 -13.14 0.28 3.09
C GLY A 33 -13.19 0.34 1.57
N ASN A 34 -13.60 1.49 1.06
CA ASN A 34 -13.85 1.70 -0.37
C ASN A 34 -12.63 2.28 -1.11
N TYR A 35 -11.69 2.89 -0.39
CA TYR A 35 -10.62 3.70 -0.96
C TYR A 35 -9.21 3.29 -0.50
N CYS A 36 -9.03 2.68 0.67
CA CYS A 36 -7.68 2.27 1.08
C CYS A 36 -7.30 0.92 0.44
N GLY A 37 -6.37 0.91 -0.53
CA GLY A 37 -5.80 -0.32 -1.09
C GLY A 37 -5.29 -0.17 -2.53
N ILE A 38 -4.72 -1.26 -3.08
CA ILE A 38 -4.46 -1.36 -4.53
C ILE A 38 -5.79 -1.75 -5.20
N ASP A 39 -6.15 -1.04 -6.27
CA ASP A 39 -7.43 -1.11 -7.00
C ASP A 39 -8.64 -0.57 -6.23
N ASN A 40 -8.85 0.75 -6.30
CA ASN A 40 -10.01 1.44 -5.75
C ASN A 40 -11.22 1.40 -6.72
N ASN A 41 -11.79 0.21 -6.96
CA ASN A 41 -12.91 0.06 -7.91
C ASN A 41 -14.27 0.57 -7.40
N GLN A 42 -14.32 1.23 -6.24
CA GLN A 42 -15.56 1.67 -5.59
C GLN A 42 -15.82 3.19 -5.69
N TRP A 43 -15.29 3.82 -6.76
CA TRP A 43 -15.52 5.24 -7.05
C TRP A 43 -17.01 5.61 -6.99
N GLY A 44 -17.36 6.55 -6.11
CA GLY A 44 -18.72 7.03 -5.93
C GLY A 44 -19.42 6.53 -4.66
N ASN A 45 -18.90 5.48 -4.01
CA ASN A 45 -19.39 5.07 -2.69
C ASN A 45 -18.91 6.02 -1.60
N PRO A 46 -19.73 6.33 -0.57
CA PRO A 46 -19.28 7.12 0.57
C PRO A 46 -18.16 6.39 1.32
N PRO A 47 -17.14 7.09 1.85
CA PRO A 47 -16.16 6.46 2.73
C PRO A 47 -16.83 5.87 3.97
N ILE A 48 -16.38 4.70 4.41
CA ILE A 48 -17.01 3.96 5.51
C ILE A 48 -16.33 4.19 6.87
N SER A 49 -15.21 4.90 6.90
CA SER A 49 -14.47 5.27 8.11
C SER A 49 -13.64 6.55 7.89
N ALA A 50 -13.07 7.11 8.96
CA ALA A 50 -12.24 8.30 8.87
C ALA A 50 -10.97 8.05 8.04
N ILE A 51 -10.31 6.91 8.23
CA ILE A 51 -9.13 6.55 7.43
C ILE A 51 -9.50 6.28 5.96
N ASP A 52 -10.66 5.70 5.69
CA ASP A 52 -11.18 5.50 4.33
C ASP A 52 -11.44 6.84 3.63
N ALA A 53 -11.93 7.85 4.36
CA ALA A 53 -12.08 9.20 3.82
C ALA A 53 -10.74 9.88 3.53
N ALA A 54 -9.72 9.64 4.37
CA ALA A 54 -8.37 10.12 4.11
C ALA A 54 -7.75 9.44 2.87
N CYS A 55 -7.95 8.13 2.70
CA CYS A 55 -7.53 7.40 1.49
C CYS A 55 -8.23 7.95 0.23
N ARG A 56 -9.54 8.23 0.28
CA ARG A 56 -10.24 8.90 -0.83
C ARG A 56 -9.59 10.22 -1.22
N ASN A 57 -9.25 11.05 -0.23
CA ASN A 57 -8.62 12.35 -0.48
C ASN A 57 -7.20 12.19 -1.05
N HIS A 58 -6.47 11.16 -0.63
CA HIS A 58 -5.16 10.79 -1.18
C HIS A 58 -5.28 10.36 -2.65
N ASP A 59 -6.24 9.50 -2.98
CA ASP A 59 -6.47 9.08 -4.37
C ASP A 59 -6.84 10.28 -5.26
N LEU A 60 -7.74 11.15 -4.78
CA LEU A 60 -8.10 12.39 -5.48
C LEU A 60 -6.90 13.34 -5.63
N CYS A 61 -5.94 13.31 -4.70
CA CYS A 61 -4.69 14.05 -4.83
C CYS A 61 -3.83 13.48 -5.96
N TYR A 62 -3.71 12.16 -6.06
CA TYR A 62 -2.97 11.48 -7.12
C TYR A 62 -3.57 11.69 -8.51
N MET A 63 -4.91 11.86 -8.61
CA MET A 63 -5.58 12.12 -9.88
C MET A 63 -5.36 13.55 -10.42
N ARG A 64 -4.86 14.49 -9.61
CA ARG A 64 -4.57 15.85 -10.07
C ARG A 64 -3.32 15.89 -10.96
N PRO A 65 -3.21 16.84 -11.92
CA PRO A 65 -1.99 17.03 -12.70
C PRO A 65 -0.77 17.19 -11.78
N GLY A 66 0.26 16.37 -11.98
CA GLY A 66 1.48 16.36 -11.15
C GLY A 66 1.30 15.79 -9.75
N GLY A 67 0.14 15.21 -9.41
CA GLY A 67 -0.15 14.61 -8.11
C GLY A 67 0.31 13.15 -7.99
N MET A 68 0.33 12.40 -9.09
CA MET A 68 0.72 11.00 -9.09
C MET A 68 2.18 10.83 -8.65
N GLY A 69 2.39 10.09 -7.56
CA GLY A 69 3.71 9.92 -6.95
C GLY A 69 4.26 11.19 -6.28
N ALA A 70 3.43 12.21 -6.09
CA ALA A 70 3.86 13.42 -5.40
C ALA A 70 3.83 13.21 -3.88
N CYS A 71 4.98 13.40 -3.26
CA CYS A 71 5.15 13.30 -1.81
C CYS A 71 4.21 14.21 -1.00
N VAL A 72 3.73 15.31 -1.58
CA VAL A 72 2.73 16.17 -0.93
C VAL A 72 1.44 15.40 -0.62
N CYS A 73 0.98 14.53 -1.54
CA CYS A 73 -0.22 13.73 -1.34
C CYS A 73 -0.01 12.73 -0.20
N ASP A 74 1.13 12.02 -0.20
CA ASP A 74 1.47 11.07 0.86
C ASP A 74 1.61 11.75 2.23
N ARG A 75 2.23 12.93 2.29
CA ARG A 75 2.36 13.69 3.55
C ARG A 75 1.01 14.10 4.13
N ILE A 76 0.05 14.46 3.29
CA ILE A 76 -1.32 14.76 3.72
C ILE A 76 -1.96 13.51 4.32
N LEU A 77 -1.88 12.37 3.62
CA LEU A 77 -2.41 11.10 4.13
C LEU A 77 -1.77 10.68 5.47
N ILE A 78 -0.44 10.82 5.60
CA ILE A 78 0.28 10.52 6.84
C ILE A 78 -0.18 11.45 7.98
N ALA A 79 -0.40 12.73 7.70
CA ALA A 79 -0.88 13.69 8.69
C ALA A 79 -2.30 13.35 9.16
N ASP A 80 -3.20 13.04 8.22
CA ASP A 80 -4.57 12.62 8.52
C ASP A 80 -4.60 11.33 9.33
N ALA A 81 -3.79 10.32 8.94
CA ALA A 81 -3.66 9.06 9.67
C ALA A 81 -3.15 9.28 11.10
N LYS A 82 -2.14 10.13 11.30
CA LYS A 82 -1.65 10.49 12.65
C LYS A 82 -2.72 11.19 13.48
N ASN A 83 -3.51 12.08 12.87
CA ASN A 83 -4.62 12.74 13.55
C ASN A 83 -5.67 11.72 14.01
N ILE A 84 -6.04 10.77 13.15
CA ILE A 84 -6.96 9.67 13.48
C ILE A 84 -6.43 8.83 14.63
N ILE A 85 -5.14 8.45 14.61
CA ILE A 85 -4.51 7.66 15.69
C ILE A 85 -4.65 8.35 17.05
N GLN A 86 -4.46 9.67 17.08
CA GLN A 86 -4.48 10.47 18.30
C GLN A 86 -5.87 10.73 18.84
N HIS A 87 -6.84 10.99 17.96
CA HIS A 87 -8.15 11.52 18.35
C HIS A 87 -9.27 10.50 18.27
N CYS A 88 -9.04 9.39 17.57
CA CYS A 88 -10.03 8.36 17.50
C CYS A 88 -9.87 7.32 18.61
N GLN A 89 -10.99 7.03 19.26
CA GLN A 89 -11.16 5.87 20.10
C GLN A 89 -12.03 4.87 19.33
N ASP A 90 -11.41 3.77 18.88
CA ASP A 90 -12.18 2.60 18.46
C ASP A 90 -12.81 2.03 19.75
N VAL A 91 -14.00 2.53 20.09
CA VAL A 91 -14.84 1.84 21.07
C VAL A 91 -15.15 0.48 20.47
N GLU A 92 -14.83 -0.59 21.20
CA GLU A 92 -15.14 -1.98 20.85
C GLU A 92 -16.66 -2.14 20.74
N ASN A 93 -17.24 -1.67 19.64
CA ASN A 93 -18.65 -1.76 19.33
C ASN A 93 -18.79 -2.30 17.92
N PRO A 94 -19.26 -3.55 17.76
CA PRO A 94 -19.39 -4.19 16.45
C PRO A 94 -20.45 -3.54 15.53
N ALA A 95 -21.23 -2.56 16.03
CA ALA A 95 -22.25 -1.85 15.26
C ALA A 95 -21.77 -0.54 14.62
N PHE A 96 -20.55 -0.07 14.93
CA PHE A 96 -19.95 1.10 14.28
C PHE A 96 -18.73 0.64 13.50
N LEU A 97 -18.63 1.01 12.21
CA LEU A 97 -17.38 0.84 11.49
C LEU A 97 -16.33 1.70 12.19
N PRO A 98 -15.32 1.10 12.84
CA PRO A 98 -14.32 1.83 13.58
C PRO A 98 -13.72 2.92 12.69
N CYS A 99 -13.25 4.03 13.26
CA CYS A 99 -12.62 5.09 12.47
C CYS A 99 -11.38 4.60 11.70
N GLY A 100 -10.94 3.38 12.01
CA GLY A 100 -9.89 2.65 11.33
C GLY A 100 -8.53 2.97 11.94
N LYS A 101 -8.46 3.15 13.26
CA LYS A 101 -7.21 3.48 13.96
C LYS A 101 -6.11 2.45 13.66
N GLY A 102 -6.42 1.17 13.76
CA GLY A 102 -5.44 0.10 13.47
C GLY A 102 -4.92 0.16 12.03
N PHE A 103 -5.78 0.50 11.07
CA PHE A 103 -5.34 0.68 9.68
C PHE A 103 -4.56 1.99 9.50
N ALA A 104 -4.92 3.07 10.20
CA ALA A 104 -4.18 4.32 10.20
C ALA A 104 -2.73 4.13 10.71
N GLU A 105 -2.53 3.28 11.73
CA GLU A 105 -1.19 2.90 12.20
C GLU A 105 -0.40 2.16 11.11
N LEU A 106 -1.05 1.23 10.40
CA LEU A 106 -0.44 0.53 9.27
C LEU A 106 -0.05 1.50 8.14
N VAL A 107 -0.90 2.47 7.81
CA VAL A 107 -0.61 3.51 6.81
C VAL A 107 0.64 4.29 7.21
N VAL A 108 0.71 4.80 8.44
CA VAL A 108 1.89 5.56 8.92
C VAL A 108 3.16 4.70 8.86
N ALA A 109 3.07 3.42 9.24
CA ALA A 109 4.20 2.49 9.19
C ALA A 109 4.64 2.21 7.74
N ALA A 110 3.70 2.02 6.81
CA ALA A 110 4.00 1.76 5.41
C ALA A 110 4.77 2.92 4.76
N PHE A 111 4.35 4.16 5.01
CA PHE A 111 5.04 5.34 4.48
C PHE A 111 6.36 5.66 5.18
N ALA A 112 6.61 5.14 6.38
CA ALA A 112 7.93 5.27 7.03
C ALA A 112 9.04 4.53 6.23
N LEU A 113 8.68 3.50 5.46
CA LEU A 113 9.59 2.75 4.60
C LEU A 113 9.86 3.45 3.24
N LYS A 114 9.04 4.45 2.87
CA LYS A 114 9.23 5.29 1.67
C LYS A 114 9.43 6.75 2.08
N PRO A 115 10.64 7.13 2.58
CA PRO A 115 10.90 8.49 2.99
C PRO A 115 10.83 9.47 1.81
N CYS A 116 10.07 10.56 2.01
CA CYS A 116 9.87 11.62 1.05
C CYS A 116 10.70 12.86 1.42
N GLN A 117 11.60 13.32 0.54
CA GLN A 117 12.39 14.54 0.71
C GLN A 117 12.29 15.43 -0.54
N ASN A 118 12.14 16.74 -0.36
CA ASN A 118 12.02 17.72 -1.46
C ASN A 118 10.96 17.37 -2.53
N ASN A 119 9.79 16.89 -2.08
CA ASN A 119 8.68 16.43 -2.92
C ASN A 119 9.00 15.21 -3.84
N GLN A 120 10.11 14.51 -3.58
CA GLN A 120 10.55 13.32 -4.31
C GLN A 120 10.75 12.14 -3.33
N PHE A 121 10.53 10.91 -3.79
CA PHE A 121 10.84 9.71 -3.01
C PHE A 121 12.35 9.50 -2.95
N ILE A 122 12.89 9.26 -1.76
CA ILE A 122 14.26 8.78 -1.63
C ILE A 122 14.23 7.26 -1.82
N ALA A 123 14.58 6.79 -3.01
CA ALA A 123 14.93 5.38 -3.17
C ALA A 123 16.27 5.13 -2.44
N PRO A 124 16.41 4.06 -1.64
CA PRO A 124 17.72 3.63 -1.15
C PRO A 124 18.54 3.15 -2.35
N GLY A 125 19.42 4.02 -2.84
CA GLY A 125 20.10 3.84 -4.12
C GLY A 125 19.35 4.61 -5.22
N GLY A 126 19.99 5.67 -5.71
CA GLY A 126 19.48 6.45 -6.82
C GLY A 126 19.12 5.57 -8.01
N HIS A 127 18.19 6.10 -8.80
CA HIS A 127 17.59 5.61 -10.03
C HIS A 127 16.09 5.29 -9.88
N ASP A 128 15.32 6.33 -10.23
CA ASP A 128 14.02 6.28 -10.89
C ASP A 128 13.34 4.91 -11.03
N GLY A 129 12.23 4.76 -10.30
CA GLY A 129 11.11 3.92 -10.74
C GLY A 129 11.06 2.52 -10.19
N TRP A 130 10.43 2.34 -9.01
CA TRP A 130 9.83 1.05 -8.65
C TRP A 130 8.51 1.28 -7.89
N PHE A 131 7.44 1.51 -8.66
CA PHE A 131 6.14 0.84 -8.56
C PHE A 131 5.24 1.41 -9.67
N TRP A 132 5.33 0.83 -10.88
CA TRP A 132 4.24 0.61 -11.87
C TRP A 132 4.86 0.24 -13.24
N PRO A 133 4.60 -0.96 -13.79
CA PRO A 133 5.15 -1.40 -15.07
C PRO A 133 4.23 -1.05 -16.26
N LEU A 134 3.61 0.14 -16.29
CA LEU A 134 2.85 0.62 -17.47
C LEU A 134 2.85 2.16 -17.47
N GLY A 135 3.69 2.79 -18.30
CA GLY A 135 3.66 4.24 -18.48
C GLY A 135 5.01 4.88 -18.80
N GLN A 136 5.82 4.26 -19.65
CA GLN A 136 6.95 4.96 -20.25
C GLN A 136 6.42 5.72 -21.47
N GLY A 137 6.37 7.05 -21.37
CA GLY A 137 6.13 7.94 -22.49
C GLY A 137 4.92 8.84 -22.27
N LEU A 138 5.13 10.13 -22.56
CA LEU A 138 4.20 11.25 -22.48
C LEU A 138 4.16 11.88 -21.08
N PHE A 139 5.14 12.73 -20.77
CA PHE A 139 4.95 14.11 -20.28
C PHE A 139 6.34 14.74 -20.13
N SER A 140 6.93 15.10 -21.27
CA SER A 140 7.97 16.12 -21.32
C SER A 140 7.27 17.45 -21.53
N HIS A 141 7.38 18.37 -20.57
CA HIS A 141 7.37 19.82 -20.79
C HIS A 141 8.06 20.49 -19.60
#